data_AF-A0A533ZH70-F1
#
_entry.id   AF-A0A533ZH70-F1
#
_cell.length_a   1.000
_cell.length_b   1.000
_cell.length_c   1.000
_cell.angle_alpha   90.00
_cell.angle_beta   90.00
_cell.angle_gamma   90.00
#
_symmetry.space_group_name_H-M   'P 1'
#
loop_
_entity.id
_entity.type
_entity.pdbx_description
1 polymer ?
#
loop_
_entity_poly.entity_id
_entity_poly.type
_entity_poly.pdbx_seq_one_letter_code
_entity_poly.pdbx_strand_id
1 'polypeptide(L)'
;MNEEIRQSVLAAALAIERLNQAFEKRADALRQAGDAKALTQWLTATHAMRDSGNIYLSWAKHYARSAGTDAAAEESEPDELLDEGSSWPPDQHLAP
;
A
#
# COMPACT_ATOMS: atom_id res chain seq x y z
N MET A 1 10.78 -12.58 -16.38
CA MET A 1 11.32 -11.58 -15.42
C MET A 1 12.82 -11.77 -15.32
N ASN A 2 13.61 -10.71 -15.55
CA ASN A 2 15.07 -10.73 -15.38
C ASN A 2 15.42 -11.03 -13.91
N GLU A 3 16.40 -11.92 -13.68
CA GLU A 3 16.87 -12.32 -12.35
C GLU A 3 17.34 -11.13 -11.50
N GLU A 4 18.04 -10.16 -12.10
CA GLU A 4 18.48 -8.93 -11.43
C GLU A 4 17.28 -8.11 -10.91
N ILE A 5 16.24 -7.98 -11.74
CA ILE A 5 15.00 -7.27 -11.37
C ILE A 5 14.29 -8.02 -10.24
N ARG A 6 14.20 -9.35 -10.34
CA ARG A 6 13.60 -10.18 -9.29
C ARG A 6 14.32 -9.99 -7.95
N GLN A 7 15.65 -10.04 -7.95
CA GLN A 7 16.45 -9.84 -6.74
C GLN A 7 16.28 -8.43 -6.17
N SER A 8 16.22 -7.41 -7.04
CA SER A 8 16.01 -6.02 -6.62
C SER A 8 14.63 -5.83 -5.96
N VAL A 9 13.57 -6.43 -6.50
CA VAL A 9 12.23 -6.38 -5.90
C VAL A 9 12.20 -7.08 -4.54
N LEU A 10 12.88 -8.23 -4.40
CA LEU A 10 12.99 -8.92 -3.11
C LEU A 10 13.79 -8.11 -2.08
N ALA A 11 14.89 -7.50 -2.50
CA ALA A 11 15.69 -6.63 -1.64
C ALA A 11 14.87 -5.42 -1.15
N ALA A 12 14.09 -4.79 -2.04
CA ALA A 12 13.17 -3.71 -1.68
C ALA A 12 12.12 -4.16 -0.66
N ALA A 13 11.52 -5.35 -0.86
CA ALA A 13 10.55 -5.91 0.08
C ALA A 13 11.15 -6.11 1.48
N LEU A 14 12.37 -6.66 1.56
CA LEU A 14 13.09 -6.83 2.82
C LEU A 14 13.44 -5.50 3.49
N ALA A 15 13.79 -4.48 2.71
CA ALA A 15 14.09 -3.15 3.23
C ALA A 15 12.84 -2.47 3.82
N ILE A 16 11.70 -2.56 3.13
CA ILE A 16 10.41 -2.04 3.60
C ILE A 16 9.98 -2.74 4.88
N GLU A 17 10.13 -4.07 4.96
CA GLU A 17 9.83 -4.84 6.16
C GLU A 17 10.68 -4.38 7.36
N ARG A 18 11.99 -4.23 7.16
CA ARG A 18 12.89 -3.70 8.21
C ARG A 18 12.52 -2.28 8.64
N LEU A 19 12.08 -1.44 7.71
CA LEU A 19 11.61 -0.09 8.00
C LEU A 19 10.36 -0.14 8.87
N ASN A 20 9.35 -0.95 8.50
CA ASN A 20 8.12 -1.12 9.29
C ASN A 20 8.43 -1.59 10.72
N GLN A 21 9.34 -2.54 10.89
CA GLN A 21 9.78 -3.00 12.21
C GLN A 21 10.46 -1.89 13.03
N ALA A 22 11.21 -0.99 12.39
CA ALA A 22 11.80 0.16 13.08
C ALA A 22 10.73 1.15 13.56
N PHE A 23 9.69 1.39 12.74
CA PHE A 23 8.53 2.18 13.12
C PHE A 23 7.79 1.57 14.32
N GLU A 24 7.56 0.26 14.32
CA GLU A 24 6.91 -0.44 15.43
C GLU A 24 7.72 -0.35 16.74
N LYS A 25 9.03 -0.60 16.69
CA LYS A 25 9.92 -0.45 17.86
C LYS A 25 9.86 0.96 18.45
N ARG A 26 9.79 1.99 17.61
CA ARG A 26 9.66 3.37 18.07
C ARG A 26 8.28 3.65 18.68
N ALA A 27 7.21 3.07 18.12
CA ALA A 27 5.88 3.15 18.72
C ALA A 27 5.87 2.54 20.13
N ASP A 28 6.52 1.39 20.32
CA ASP A 28 6.63 0.73 21.61
C ASP A 28 7.39 1.58 22.63
N ALA A 29 8.50 2.19 22.22
CA ALA A 29 9.25 3.11 23.07
C ALA A 29 8.42 4.33 23.49
N LEU A 30 7.62 4.91 22.57
CA LEU A 30 6.71 6.01 22.88
C LEU A 30 5.58 5.58 23.83
N ARG A 31 5.05 4.36 23.67
CA ARG A 31 4.05 3.78 24.56
C ARG A 31 4.60 3.63 25.98
N GLN A 32 5.84 3.16 26.13
CA GLN A 32 6.51 3.04 27.42
C GLN A 32 6.82 4.39 28.07
N ALA A 33 7.14 5.42 27.26
CA ALA A 33 7.38 6.77 27.74
C ALA A 33 6.10 7.51 28.17
N GLY A 34 4.92 7.01 27.83
CA GLY A 34 3.63 7.61 28.19
C GLY A 34 3.23 8.86 27.39
N ASP A 35 3.93 9.16 26.29
CA ASP A 35 3.59 10.31 25.42
C ASP A 35 2.50 9.91 24.41
N ALA A 36 1.25 10.04 24.83
CA ALA A 36 0.08 9.65 24.02
C ALA A 36 -0.03 10.44 22.71
N LYS A 37 0.37 11.72 22.69
CA LYS A 37 0.29 12.56 21.49
C LYS A 37 1.33 12.12 20.46
N ALA A 38 2.59 11.99 20.88
CA ALA A 38 3.64 11.51 19.99
C ALA A 38 3.36 10.08 19.51
N LEU A 39 2.85 9.20 20.40
CA LEU A 39 2.46 7.85 20.03
C LEU A 39 1.39 7.84 18.93
N THR A 40 0.35 8.66 19.06
CA THR A 40 -0.74 8.71 18.07
C THR A 40 -0.22 9.15 16.71
N GLN A 41 0.56 10.23 16.67
CA GLN A 41 1.17 10.73 15.43
C GLN A 41 2.10 9.68 14.79
N TRP A 42 2.86 8.97 15.62
CA TRP A 42 3.77 7.94 15.15
C TRP A 42 3.04 6.72 14.59
N LEU A 43 1.97 6.27 15.23
CA LEU A 43 1.14 5.17 14.73
C LEU A 43 0.51 5.50 13.37
N THR A 44 0.05 6.74 13.17
CA THR A 44 -0.41 7.21 11.86
C THR A 44 0.69 7.11 10.81
N ALA A 45 1.91 7.54 11.14
CA ALA A 45 3.06 7.42 10.23
C ALA A 45 3.42 5.96 9.93
N THR A 46 3.38 5.07 10.94
CA THR A 46 3.61 3.63 10.77
C THR A 46 2.62 3.00 9.78
N HIS A 47 1.32 3.32 9.92
CA HIS A 47 0.30 2.82 9.01
C HIS A 47 0.52 3.35 7.59
N ALA A 48 0.74 4.66 7.43
CA ALA A 48 1.00 5.27 6.14
C ALA A 48 2.24 4.67 5.44
N MET A 49 3.31 4.36 6.18
CA MET A 49 4.51 3.72 5.64
C MET A 49 4.22 2.29 5.18
N ARG A 50 3.47 1.52 5.97
CA ARG A 50 3.08 0.14 5.61
C ARG A 50 2.23 0.13 4.33
N ASP A 51 1.25 1.00 4.23
CA ASP A 51 0.36 1.11 3.08
C ASP A 51 1.14 1.54 1.82
N SER A 52 1.98 2.58 1.96
CA SER A 52 2.84 3.05 0.88
C SER A 52 3.79 1.96 0.38
N GLY A 53 4.41 1.22 1.31
CA GLY A 53 5.28 0.09 0.97
C GLY A 53 4.56 -1.00 0.18
N ASN A 54 3.33 -1.34 0.56
CA ASN A 54 2.51 -2.31 -0.17
C ASN A 54 2.18 -1.84 -1.59
N ILE A 55 1.83 -0.56 -1.77
CA ILE A 55 1.55 0.03 -3.09
C ILE A 55 2.79 -0.03 -3.99
N TYR A 56 3.93 0.45 -3.50
CA TYR A 56 5.18 0.43 -4.28
C TYR A 56 5.60 -0.99 -4.66
N LEU A 57 5.49 -1.95 -3.73
CA LEU A 57 5.83 -3.35 -4.02
C LEU A 57 4.85 -3.99 -5.00
N SER A 58 3.57 -3.62 -4.97
CA SER A 58 2.58 -4.06 -5.95
C SER A 58 2.98 -3.61 -7.37
N TRP A 59 3.27 -2.32 -7.54
CA TRP A 59 3.74 -1.79 -8.83
C TRP A 59 5.08 -2.39 -9.27
N ALA A 60 6.04 -2.52 -8.37
CA ALA A 60 7.34 -3.12 -8.69
C ALA A 60 7.19 -4.56 -9.19
N LYS A 61 6.32 -5.36 -8.56
CA LYS A 61 6.01 -6.73 -9.02
C LYS A 61 5.27 -6.75 -10.35
N HIS A 62 4.29 -5.87 -10.54
CA HIS A 62 3.55 -5.74 -11.79
C HIS A 62 4.51 -5.46 -12.96
N TYR A 63 5.35 -4.43 -12.84
CA TYR A 63 6.30 -4.06 -13.90
C TYR A 63 7.43 -5.07 -14.08
N ALA A 64 7.91 -5.72 -13.01
CA ALA A 64 8.90 -6.78 -13.13
C ALA A 64 8.36 -8.02 -13.88
N ARG A 65 7.06 -8.28 -13.77
CA ARG A 65 6.37 -9.33 -14.52
C ARG A 65 6.15 -8.92 -15.97
N SER A 66 5.64 -7.72 -16.22
CA SER A 66 5.36 -7.23 -17.58
C SER A 66 6.62 -7.00 -18.40
N ALA A 67 7.74 -6.60 -17.79
CA ALA A 67 9.04 -6.49 -18.47
C ALA A 67 9.66 -7.85 -18.86
N GLY A 68 9.05 -8.97 -18.47
CA GLY A 68 9.50 -10.32 -18.81
C GLY A 68 8.67 -11.03 -19.88
N THR A 69 7.58 -10.40 -20.34
CA THR A 69 6.70 -10.86 -21.41
C THR A 69 6.76 -9.77 -22.48
N ASP A 70 7.07 -10.12 -23.73
CA ASP A 70 6.93 -9.19 -24.84
C ASP A 70 5.58 -8.47 -24.71
N ALA A 71 5.63 -7.14 -24.61
CA ALA A 71 4.54 -6.26 -24.29
C ALA A 71 3.51 -6.14 -25.43
N ALA A 72 3.09 -7.28 -26.01
CA ALA A 72 2.25 -7.33 -27.19
C ALA A 72 1.12 -8.40 -27.14
N ALA A 73 0.87 -9.08 -26.01
CA ALA A 73 -0.09 -10.19 -26.02
C ALA A 73 -1.11 -10.26 -24.88
N GLU A 74 -1.16 -9.33 -23.92
CA GLU A 74 -2.19 -9.36 -22.86
C GLU A 74 -2.70 -7.93 -22.61
N GLU A 75 -3.21 -7.31 -23.67
CA GLU A 75 -4.15 -6.18 -23.59
C GLU A 75 -5.57 -6.76 -23.63
N SER A 76 -5.99 -7.35 -22.50
CA SER A 76 -7.37 -7.76 -22.20
C SER A 76 -7.28 -8.50 -20.85
N GLU A 77 -7.61 -7.91 -19.72
CA GLU A 77 -8.99 -7.64 -19.31
C GLU A 77 -9.08 -6.29 -18.57
N PRO A 78 -10.11 -5.47 -18.83
CA PRO A 78 -10.47 -4.40 -17.91
C PRO A 78 -10.91 -5.04 -16.58
N ASP A 79 -10.21 -4.71 -15.50
CA ASP A 79 -10.70 -4.91 -14.14
C ASP A 79 -12.05 -4.20 -14.08
N GLU A 80 -13.14 -4.97 -14.01
CA GLU A 80 -14.50 -4.46 -13.89
C GLU A 80 -14.48 -3.43 -12.77
N LEU A 81 -14.54 -2.17 -13.19
CA LEU A 81 -14.84 -1.02 -12.37
C LEU A 81 -15.97 -1.43 -11.43
N LEU A 82 -15.66 -1.39 -10.14
CA LEU A 82 -16.60 -1.45 -9.05
C LEU A 82 -17.66 -0.35 -9.25
N ASP A 83 -18.65 -0.63 -10.08
CA ASP A 83 -19.86 0.16 -10.24
C ASP A 83 -21.00 -0.77 -10.62
N GLU A 84 -21.43 -1.60 -9.66
CA GLU A 84 -22.84 -1.95 -9.54
C GLU A 84 -23.22 -2.05 -8.05
N GLY A 85 -23.97 -1.04 -7.57
CA GLY A 85 -24.98 -1.31 -6.55
C GLY A 85 -25.02 -0.49 -5.26
N SER A 86 -24.34 0.66 -5.13
CA SER A 86 -24.73 1.64 -4.09
C SER A 86 -25.83 2.58 -4.59
N SER A 87 -26.99 2.00 -4.88
CA SER A 87 -28.24 2.74 -4.71
C SER A 87 -28.48 2.87 -3.22
N TRP A 88 -28.43 4.11 -2.71
CA TRP A 88 -29.22 4.63 -1.56
C TRP A 88 -28.41 5.45 -0.54
N PRO A 89 -28.85 6.68 -0.17
CA PRO A 89 -29.87 7.53 -0.80
C PRO A 89 -29.33 8.89 -1.29
N PRO A 90 -29.83 9.41 -2.41
CA PRO A 90 -29.88 10.85 -2.63
C PRO A 90 -31.34 11.33 -2.66
N ASP A 91 -31.68 12.20 -1.69
CA ASP A 91 -32.59 13.36 -1.79
C ASP A 91 -33.25 13.64 -0.43
N GLN A 92 -32.54 14.44 0.38
CA GLN A 92 -33.19 15.21 1.43
C GLN A 92 -33.78 16.46 0.77
N HIS A 93 -35.04 16.36 0.33
CA HIS A 93 -35.84 17.54 0.03
C HIS A 93 -36.05 18.34 1.32
N LEU A 94 -35.39 19.50 1.40
CA LEU A 94 -35.70 20.56 2.34
C LEU A 94 -37.00 21.27 1.90
N ALA A 95 -38.04 21.04 2.71
CA ALA A 95 -39.10 21.97 3.13
C ALA A 95 -40.05 22.51 2.02
N PRO A 96 -41.20 23.13 2.39
CA PRO A 96 -41.32 24.21 3.36
C PRO A 96 -41.92 23.84 4.72
#